data_AF-A0A9X5GU45-F1
#
_entry.id   AF-A0A9X5GU45-F1
#
_cell.length_a   1.000
_cell.length_b   1.000
_cell.length_c   1.000
_cell.angle_alpha   90.00
_cell.angle_beta   90.00
_cell.angle_gamma   90.00
#
_symmetry.space_group_name_H-M   'P 1'
#
loop_
_entity.id
_entity.type
_entity.pdbx_description
1 polymer ?
#
loop_
_entity_poly.entity_id
_entity_poly.type
_entity_poly.pdbx_seq_one_letter_code
_entity_poly.pdbx_strand_id
1 'polypeptide(L)' 'MSDLMKNEAFYYGLICGIKLFQQKIVVSHKRGEHIMINNMPYYLRDGRERLQEMLNKIFESEENKL' A
#
# COMPACT_ATOMS: atom_id res chain seq x y z
N MET A 1 -28.19 0.53 26.73
CA MET A 1 -26.78 0.39 26.31
C MET A 1 -25.92 1.19 27.27
N SER A 2 -25.09 0.53 28.08
CA SER A 2 -24.16 1.24 28.97
C SER A 2 -23.09 1.95 28.16
N ASP A 3 -22.54 3.05 28.67
CA ASP A 3 -21.51 3.81 27.95
C ASP A 3 -20.20 3.01 27.77
N LEU A 4 -19.93 2.05 28.66
CA LEU A 4 -18.82 1.09 28.51
C LEU A 4 -18.96 0.25 27.23
N MET A 5 -20.16 -0.28 26.96
CA MET A 5 -20.42 -1.08 25.75
C MET A 5 -20.32 -0.24 24.46
N LYS A 6 -20.72 1.03 24.51
CA LYS A 6 -20.53 1.95 23.36
C LYS A 6 -19.06 2.19 23.07
N ASN A 7 -18.24 2.33 24.12
CA ASN A 7 -16.81 2.58 23.98
C ASN A 7 -16.10 1.36 23.35
N GLU A 8 -16.42 0.16 23.81
CA GLU A 8 -15.90 -1.08 23.21
C GLU A 8 -16.28 -1.22 21.74
N ALA A 9 -17.55 -1.01 21.39
CA ALA A 9 -18.01 -1.09 20.00
C ALA A 9 -17.28 -0.08 19.09
N PHE A 10 -17.04 1.14 19.59
CA PHE A 10 -16.24 2.15 18.88
C PHE A 10 -14.80 1.69 18.66
N TYR A 11 -14.12 1.21 19.71
CA TYR A 11 -12.75 0.71 19.59
C TYR A 11 -12.63 -0.46 18.61
N TYR A 12 -13.55 -1.43 18.66
CA TYR A 12 -13.57 -2.54 17.72
C TYR A 12 -13.81 -2.08 16.29
N GLY A 13 -14.73 -1.12 16.09
CA GLY A 13 -14.97 -0.51 14.77
C GLY A 13 -13.70 0.13 14.21
N LEU A 14 -12.99 0.91 15.02
CA LEU A 14 -11.73 1.55 14.63
C LEU A 14 -10.65 0.53 14.24
N ILE A 15 -10.42 -0.47 15.09
CA ILE A 15 -9.41 -1.52 14.85
C ILE A 15 -9.77 -2.33 13.60
N CYS A 16 -11.04 -2.66 13.41
CA CYS A 16 -11.53 -3.37 12.24
C CYS A 16 -11.25 -2.57 10.96
N GLY A 17 -11.59 -1.28 10.94
CA GLY A 17 -11.33 -0.40 9.81
C GLY A 17 -9.85 -0.32 9.43
N ILE A 18 -8.97 -0.18 10.41
CA ILE A 18 -7.51 -0.15 10.19
C ILE A 18 -7.03 -1.47 9.58
N LYS A 19 -7.45 -2.61 10.15
CA LYS A 19 -7.03 -3.95 9.68
C LYS A 19 -7.51 -4.23 8.27
N LEU A 20 -8.75 -3.85 7.92
CA LEU A 20 -9.29 -4.02 6.57
C LEU A 20 -8.48 -3.21 5.55
N PHE A 21 -8.11 -1.97 5.87
CA PHE A 21 -7.26 -1.16 4.99
C PHE A 21 -5.85 -1.74 4.81
N GLN A 22 -5.22 -2.19 5.89
CA GLN A 22 -3.91 -2.86 5.82
C GLN A 22 -3.96 -4.15 4.98
N GLN A 23 -5.01 -4.96 5.13
CA GLN A 23 -5.20 -6.17 4.33
C GLN A 23 -5.38 -5.84 2.85
N LYS A 24 -6.17 -4.80 2.51
CA LYS A 24 -6.33 -4.33 1.13
C LYS A 24 -4.99 -3.95 0.50
N ILE A 25 -4.14 -3.24 1.25
CA ILE A 25 -2.79 -2.86 0.83
C ILE A 25 -1.95 -4.11 0.51
N VAL A 26 -1.88 -5.05 1.44
CA VAL A 26 -1.09 -6.28 1.30
C VAL A 26 -1.58 -7.14 0.12
N VAL A 27 -2.90 -7.31 -0.02
CA VAL A 27 -3.48 -8.11 -1.11
C VAL A 27 -3.22 -7.47 -2.47
N SER A 28 -3.39 -6.15 -2.58
CA SER A 28 -3.16 -5.43 -3.85
C SER A 28 -1.70 -5.56 -4.28
N HIS A 29 -0.75 -5.38 -3.35
CA HIS A 29 0.67 -5.57 -3.63
C HIS A 29 0.98 -7.00 -4.10
N LYS A 30 0.48 -8.03 -3.39
CA LYS A 30 0.69 -9.44 -3.77
C LYS A 30 0.14 -9.79 -5.16
N ARG A 31 -0.93 -9.11 -5.60
CA ARG A 31 -1.56 -9.32 -6.91
C ARG A 31 -1.01 -8.43 -8.01
N GLY A 32 -0.13 -7.47 -7.69
CA GLY A 32 0.28 -6.42 -8.61
C GLY A 32 -0.88 -5.50 -9.02
N GLU A 33 -1.95 -5.45 -8.24
CA GLU A 33 -3.12 -4.60 -8.48
C GLU A 33 -2.90 -3.20 -7.91
N HIS A 34 -3.53 -2.19 -8.52
CA HIS A 34 -3.50 -0.84 -8.00
C HIS A 34 -4.51 -0.64 -6.86
N ILE A 35 -4.26 0.36 -6.03
CA ILE A 35 -5.18 0.87 -5.03
C ILE A 35 -5.63 2.25 -5.46
N MET A 36 -6.95 2.49 -5.49
CA MET A 36 -7.51 3.80 -5.75
C MET A 36 -7.46 4.66 -4.48
N ILE A 37 -6.77 5.80 -4.54
CA ILE A 37 -6.77 6.83 -3.49
C ILE A 37 -7.14 8.15 -4.18
N ASN A 38 -8.22 8.80 -3.73
CA ASN A 38 -8.73 10.04 -4.33
C ASN A 38 -8.89 9.94 -5.86
N ASN A 39 -9.48 8.84 -6.34
CA ASN A 39 -9.67 8.53 -7.75
C ASN A 39 -8.38 8.40 -8.58
N MET A 40 -7.21 8.28 -7.94
CA MET A 40 -5.94 8.01 -8.60
C MET A 40 -5.44 6.61 -8.28
N PRO A 41 -4.94 5.85 -9.27
CA PRO A 41 -4.38 4.52 -9.05
C PRO A 41 -2.94 4.60 -8.50
N TYR A 42 -2.67 3.85 -7.43
CA TYR A 42 -1.35 3.71 -6.82
C TYR A 42 -0.91 2.25 -6.83
N TYR A 43 0.32 1.99 -7.25
CA TYR A 43 0.95 0.66 -7.15
C TYR A 43 1.93 0.66 -5.98
N LEU A 44 1.85 -0.38 -5.18
CA LEU A 44 2.79 -0.60 -4.08
C LEU A 44 4.02 -1.33 -4.63
N ARG A 45 5.20 -0.79 -4.33
CA ARG A 45 6.48 -1.43 -4.64
C ARG A 45 7.24 -1.74 -3.36
N ASP A 46 7.89 -2.89 -3.31
CA ASP A 46 8.82 -3.22 -2.24
C ASP A 46 10.18 -2.51 -2.46
N GLY A 47 11.05 -2.54 -1.44
CA GLY A 47 12.34 -1.88 -1.50
C GLY A 47 13.27 -2.44 -2.60
N ARG A 48 13.14 -3.73 -2.93
CA ARG A 48 13.95 -4.39 -3.97
C ARG A 48 13.48 -3.96 -5.35
N GLU A 49 12.17 -3.87 -5.59
CA GLU A 49 11.61 -3.37 -6.84
C GLU A 49 12.04 -1.93 -7.10
N ARG A 50 12.01 -1.08 -6.06
CA ARG A 50 12.47 0.32 -6.17
C ARG A 50 13.98 0.41 -6.44
N LEU A 51 14.79 -0.45 -5.81
CA LEU A 51 16.23 -0.52 -6.06
C LEU A 51 16.51 -0.96 -7.50
N GLN A 52 15.84 -2.02 -7.97
CA GLN A 52 16.00 -2.53 -9.33
C GLN A 52 15.66 -1.45 -10.36
N GLU A 53 14.56 -0.73 -10.17
CA GLU A 53 14.19 0.38 -11.06
C GLU A 53 15.25 1.47 -11.09
N MET A 54 15.83 1.83 -9.94
CA MET A 54 16.90 2.82 -9.86
C MET A 54 18.14 2.36 -10.62
N LEU A 55 18.56 1.11 -10.42
CA LEU A 55 19.71 0.53 -11.14
C LEU A 55 19.46 0.50 -12.64
N ASN A 56 18.29 0.05 -13.08
CA ASN A 56 17.92 0.03 -14.51
C ASN A 56 18.01 1.44 -15.12
N LYS A 57 17.48 2.46 -14.45
CA LYS A 57 17.57 3.86 -14.93
C LYS A 57 19.01 4.33 -15.06
N ILE A 58 19.88 3.98 -14.13
CA ILE A 58 21.30 4.35 -14.18
C ILE A 58 21.97 3.67 -15.38
N PHE A 59 21.84 2.35 -15.50
CA PHE A 59 22.55 1.59 -16.53
C PHE A 59 21.99 1.80 -17.94
N GLU A 60 20.68 1.93 -18.13
CA GLU A 60 20.07 2.29 -19.43
C GLU A 60 20.44 3.71 -19.88
N SER A 61 20.67 4.63 -18.92
CA SER A 61 21.12 5.99 -19.24
C SER A 61 22.58 6.07 -19.67
N GLU A 62 23.41 5.08 -19.28
CA GLU A 62 24.81 5.00 -19.66
C GLU A 62 24.96 4.35 -21.05
N GLU A 63 24.12 3.38 -21.38
CA GLU A 63 24.13 2.70 -22.67
C GLU A 63 23.69 3.62 -23.83
N ASN A 64 22.79 4.57 -23.58
CA ASN A 64 22.36 5.58 -24.56
C ASN A 64 23.36 6.74 -24.78
N LYS A 65 24.48 6.78 -24.04
CA LYS A 65 25.54 7.80 -24.19
C LYS A 65 26.73 7.32 -25.03
N LEU A 66 26.79 6.03 -25.35
CA LEU A 66 27.81 5.39 -26.21
C LEU A 66 27.31 5.32 -27.65
#